data_AF-A0A8X6GGL2-F1
#
_entry.id   AF-A0A8X6GGL2-F1
#
_cell.length_a   1.000
_cell.length_b   1.000
_cell.length_c   1.000
_cell.angle_alpha   90.00
_cell.angle_beta   90.00
_cell.angle_gamma   90.00
#
_symmetry.space_group_name_H-M   'P 1'
#
loop_
_entity.id
_entity.type
_entity.pdbx_description
1 polymer ?
#
loop_
_entity_poly.entity_id
_entity_poly.type
_entity_poly.pdbx_seq_one_letter_code
_entity_poly.pdbx_strand_id
1 'polypeptide(L)'
;MVKLYHVSVLYKHQSKAVSLCSASDLTTFGFFQRNSVQEFMNFSSQILVERCQPATRTSVKEQEYMCHVYVRADRLSATLISDHEYPHRVAHTLLNKILEEFSNKFAPTCWTGEPNSTVFPVLEQYLTKYQDPRQADSLTKIQDELDETKIILHNTLQAVLERGEKLDDLVVKSEQLSMQSKTFYKTARKTNACCVIL
;
A
#
# COMPACT_ATOMS: atom_id res chain seq x y z
N MET A 1 -5.33 -19.63 1.03
CA MET A 1 -5.79 -18.68 2.07
C MET A 1 -5.24 -17.33 1.65
N VAL A 2 -6.07 -16.31 1.51
CA VAL A 2 -5.63 -14.98 1.09
C VAL A 2 -5.03 -14.24 2.29
N LYS A 3 -4.04 -13.37 2.04
CA LYS A 3 -3.33 -12.66 3.09
C LYS A 3 -3.24 -11.16 2.82
N LEU A 4 -3.37 -10.39 3.89
CA LEU A 4 -2.97 -8.98 3.98
C LEU A 4 -1.55 -8.89 4.54
N TYR A 5 -0.68 -8.13 3.88
CA TYR A 5 0.72 -8.00 4.25
C TYR A 5 1.05 -6.67 4.90
N HIS A 6 0.48 -5.59 4.39
CA HIS A 6 0.85 -4.24 4.80
C HIS A 6 -0.29 -3.27 4.62
N VAL A 7 -0.48 -2.40 5.61
CA VAL A 7 -1.43 -1.30 5.54
C VAL A 7 -0.73 -0.03 5.99
N SER A 8 -0.95 1.08 5.29
CA SER A 8 -0.37 2.36 5.67
C SER A 8 -1.31 3.52 5.41
N VAL A 9 -1.19 4.55 6.25
CA VAL A 9 -1.87 5.84 6.08
C VAL A 9 -0.80 6.86 5.72
N LEU A 10 -1.02 7.58 4.63
CA LEU A 10 -0.12 8.60 4.12
C LEU A 10 -0.88 9.90 3.86
N TYR A 11 -0.15 11.00 3.88
CA TYR A 11 -0.64 12.29 3.42
C TYR A 11 0.06 12.71 2.14
N LYS A 12 -0.70 12.97 1.07
CA LYS A 12 -0.17 13.42 -0.22
C LYS A 12 0.04 14.95 -0.21
N HIS A 13 1.21 15.40 0.22
CA HIS A 13 1.59 16.80 0.16
C HIS A 13 2.14 17.16 -1.24
N GLN A 14 1.32 17.84 -2.06
CA GLN A 14 1.66 18.18 -3.45
C GLN A 14 2.03 16.92 -4.27
N SER A 15 3.29 16.77 -4.65
CA SER A 15 3.83 15.62 -5.40
C SER A 15 4.55 14.59 -4.53
N LYS A 16 4.70 14.84 -3.22
CA LYS A 16 5.33 13.92 -2.27
C LYS A 16 4.29 13.32 -1.34
N ALA A 17 4.50 12.08 -0.92
CA ALA A 17 3.69 11.47 0.12
C ALA A 17 4.49 11.27 1.40
N VAL A 18 3.86 11.56 2.52
CA VAL A 18 4.43 11.41 3.87
C VAL A 18 3.72 10.25 4.55
N SER A 19 4.47 9.23 4.96
CA SER A 19 3.93 8.12 5.76
C SER A 19 3.58 8.63 7.16
N LEU A 20 2.31 8.50 7.58
CA LEU A 20 1.85 8.90 8.90
C LEU A 20 1.95 7.75 9.90
N CYS A 21 1.53 6.56 9.47
CA CYS A 21 1.61 5.32 10.23
C CYS A 21 1.44 4.10 9.30
N SER A 22 2.00 2.96 9.70
CA SER A 22 1.83 1.71 8.98
C SER A 22 1.87 0.50 9.92
N ALA A 23 1.29 -0.62 9.47
CA ALA A 23 1.34 -1.90 10.14
C ALA A 23 1.62 -3.00 9.11
N SER A 24 2.36 -4.05 9.51
CA SER A 24 2.77 -5.13 8.60
C SER A 24 2.69 -6.50 9.26
N ASP A 25 2.23 -7.50 8.52
CA ASP A 25 2.29 -8.92 8.86
C ASP A 25 3.17 -9.64 7.84
N LEU A 26 4.43 -9.84 8.23
CA LEU A 26 5.46 -10.45 7.39
C LEU A 26 5.83 -11.86 7.83
N THR A 27 4.95 -12.51 8.61
CA THR A 27 5.23 -13.83 9.21
C THR A 27 5.48 -14.93 8.16
N THR A 28 4.90 -14.78 6.97
CA THR A 28 5.07 -15.66 5.80
C THR A 28 6.42 -15.52 5.11
N PHE A 29 7.13 -14.40 5.31
CA PHE A 29 8.45 -14.18 4.76
C PHE A 29 9.53 -14.72 5.70
N GLY A 30 10.63 -15.20 5.12
CA GLY A 30 11.80 -15.66 5.88
C GLY A 30 12.33 -14.56 6.79
N PHE A 31 12.72 -14.92 8.02
CA PHE A 31 13.09 -13.96 9.08
C PHE A 31 14.06 -12.87 8.60
N PHE A 32 15.10 -13.24 7.86
CA PHE A 32 16.13 -12.31 7.36
C PHE A 32 15.66 -11.40 6.21
N GLN A 33 14.54 -11.71 5.56
CA GLN A 33 13.99 -10.92 4.46
C GLN A 33 12.95 -9.90 4.91
N ARG A 34 12.36 -10.08 6.10
CA ARG A 34 11.22 -9.29 6.59
C ARG A 34 11.50 -7.79 6.57
N ASN A 35 12.68 -7.36 7.01
CA ASN A 35 13.05 -5.93 7.00
C ASN A 35 13.04 -5.36 5.58
N SER A 36 13.67 -6.07 4.63
CA SER A 36 13.68 -5.61 3.24
C SER A 36 12.30 -5.59 2.62
N VAL A 37 11.48 -6.61 2.89
CA VAL A 37 10.09 -6.66 2.42
C VAL A 37 9.28 -5.48 2.98
N GLN A 38 9.44 -5.17 4.27
CA GLN A 38 8.78 -4.03 4.91
C GLN A 38 9.17 -2.70 4.26
N GLU A 39 10.47 -2.49 4.03
CA GLU A 39 10.98 -1.30 3.36
C GLU A 39 10.39 -1.16 1.94
N PHE A 40 10.30 -2.26 1.18
CA PHE A 40 9.68 -2.25 -0.15
C PHE A 40 8.17 -1.99 -0.12
N MET A 41 7.45 -2.51 0.86
CA MET A 41 6.02 -2.26 1.02
C MET A 41 5.72 -0.80 1.36
N ASN A 42 6.52 -0.20 2.25
CA ASN A 42 6.45 1.24 2.56
C ASN A 42 6.79 2.08 1.32
N PHE A 43 7.90 1.78 0.64
CA PHE A 43 8.34 2.48 -0.57
C PHE A 43 7.29 2.41 -1.69
N SER A 44 6.73 1.22 -1.94
CA SER A 44 5.70 1.02 -2.96
C SER A 44 4.43 1.80 -2.62
N SER A 45 4.01 1.78 -1.35
CA SER A 45 2.86 2.55 -0.87
C SER A 45 3.05 4.06 -1.11
N GLN A 46 4.24 4.58 -0.84
CA GLN A 46 4.55 5.98 -1.06
C GLN A 46 4.50 6.35 -2.55
N ILE A 47 5.19 5.59 -3.41
CA ILE A 47 5.20 5.85 -4.86
C ILE A 47 3.77 5.81 -5.42
N LEU A 48 2.97 4.83 -5.00
CA LEU A 48 1.58 4.72 -5.47
C LEU A 48 0.75 5.94 -5.09
N VAL A 49 0.86 6.43 -3.84
CA VAL A 49 0.15 7.65 -3.42
C VAL A 49 0.66 8.89 -4.15
N GLU A 50 1.96 8.98 -4.44
CA GLU A 50 2.56 10.09 -5.21
C GLU A 50 2.04 10.14 -6.65
N ARG A 51 1.79 8.99 -7.29
CA ARG A 51 1.34 8.92 -8.68
C ARG A 51 -0.18 8.89 -8.86
N CYS A 52 -0.94 8.38 -7.89
CA CYS A 52 -2.40 8.37 -7.96
C CYS A 52 -2.98 9.78 -7.78
N GLN A 53 -4.06 10.09 -8.50
CA GLN A 53 -4.74 11.38 -8.40
C GLN A 53 -5.61 11.45 -7.14
N PRO A 54 -5.80 12.64 -6.53
CA PRO A 54 -6.79 12.81 -5.47
C PRO A 54 -8.21 12.42 -5.90
N ALA A 55 -9.01 12.00 -4.93
CA ALA A 55 -10.37 11.49 -5.13
C ALA A 55 -10.46 10.26 -6.06
N THR A 56 -9.43 9.40 -6.07
CA THR A 56 -9.43 8.17 -6.86
C THR A 56 -9.15 6.94 -6.01
N ARG A 57 -9.75 5.82 -6.44
CA ARG A 57 -9.48 4.48 -5.92
C ARG A 57 -8.77 3.70 -7.00
N THR A 58 -7.62 3.14 -6.66
CA THR A 58 -6.75 2.45 -7.60
C THR A 58 -6.34 1.11 -7.01
N SER A 59 -6.27 0.07 -7.82
CA SER A 59 -5.60 -1.18 -7.44
C SER A 59 -4.56 -1.54 -8.50
N VAL A 60 -3.37 -1.88 -8.04
CA VAL A 60 -2.20 -2.10 -8.89
C VAL A 60 -1.70 -3.50 -8.63
N LYS A 61 -1.81 -4.36 -9.65
CA LYS A 61 -1.27 -5.71 -9.60
C LYS A 61 0.23 -5.64 -9.80
N GLU A 62 0.99 -6.40 -9.02
CA GLU A 62 2.41 -6.62 -9.24
C GLU A 62 2.71 -8.09 -8.90
N GLN A 63 2.86 -8.91 -9.94
CA GLN A 63 2.98 -10.37 -9.81
C GLN A 63 1.78 -10.98 -9.07
N GLU A 64 2.03 -11.72 -7.98
CA GLU A 64 1.02 -12.36 -7.13
C GLU A 64 0.39 -11.39 -6.10
N TYR A 65 0.92 -10.17 -6.01
CA TYR A 65 0.47 -9.16 -5.05
C TYR A 65 -0.47 -8.15 -5.70
N MET A 66 -1.31 -7.55 -4.86
CA MET A 66 -2.18 -6.45 -5.22
C MET A 66 -2.05 -5.32 -4.22
N CYS A 67 -1.82 -4.11 -4.74
CA CYS A 67 -1.71 -2.90 -3.96
C CYS A 67 -2.96 -2.05 -4.18
N HIS A 68 -3.82 -1.97 -3.17
CA HIS A 68 -5.01 -1.11 -3.17
C HIS A 68 -4.65 0.25 -2.58
N VAL A 69 -5.06 1.32 -3.25
CA VAL A 69 -4.77 2.71 -2.87
C VAL A 69 -6.06 3.50 -2.94
N TYR A 70 -6.34 4.26 -1.89
CA TYR A 70 -7.39 5.27 -1.90
C TYR A 70 -6.78 6.62 -1.50
N VAL A 71 -6.87 7.60 -2.41
CA VAL A 71 -6.48 8.99 -2.16
C VAL A 71 -7.76 9.81 -2.08
N ARG A 72 -8.08 10.35 -0.89
CA ARG A 72 -9.25 11.22 -0.69
C ARG A 72 -9.06 12.58 -1.37
N ALA A 73 -10.16 13.33 -1.49
CA ALA A 73 -10.14 14.69 -2.01
C ALA A 73 -9.28 15.65 -1.17
N ASP A 74 -9.24 15.44 0.15
CA ASP A 74 -8.40 16.17 1.12
C ASP A 74 -6.96 15.65 1.19
N ARG A 75 -6.56 14.76 0.27
CA ARG A 75 -5.20 14.20 0.13
C ARG A 75 -4.77 13.24 1.24
N LEU A 76 -5.63 12.97 2.22
CA LEU A 76 -5.43 11.85 3.14
C LEU A 76 -5.59 10.54 2.37
N SER A 77 -4.64 9.65 2.50
CA SER A 77 -4.52 8.46 1.66
C SER A 77 -4.23 7.23 2.49
N ALA A 78 -4.69 6.08 2.03
CA ALA A 78 -4.33 4.80 2.62
C ALA A 78 -4.01 3.78 1.54
N THR A 79 -3.08 2.89 1.85
CA THR A 79 -2.72 1.75 1.00
C THR A 79 -2.88 0.44 1.76
N LEU A 80 -3.21 -0.61 1.03
CA LEU A 80 -3.29 -1.99 1.53
C LEU A 80 -2.64 -2.91 0.50
N ILE A 81 -1.68 -3.71 0.93
CA ILE A 81 -0.99 -4.70 0.11
C ILE A 81 -1.45 -6.09 0.54
N SER A 82 -1.92 -6.87 -0.41
CA SER A 82 -2.47 -8.21 -0.21
C SER A 82 -2.03 -9.17 -1.30
N ASP A 83 -2.41 -10.43 -1.16
CA ASP A 83 -2.51 -11.35 -2.30
C ASP A 83 -3.54 -10.83 -3.32
N HIS A 84 -3.34 -11.15 -4.60
CA HIS A 84 -4.24 -10.70 -5.67
C HIS A 84 -5.64 -11.32 -5.63
N GLU A 85 -5.80 -12.47 -4.97
CA GLU A 85 -7.10 -13.11 -4.75
C GLU A 85 -7.89 -12.46 -3.61
N TYR A 86 -7.27 -11.56 -2.82
CA TYR A 86 -7.98 -10.84 -1.77
C TYR A 86 -9.06 -9.93 -2.39
N PRO A 87 -10.32 -9.97 -1.93
CA PRO A 87 -11.40 -9.24 -2.59
C PRO A 87 -11.17 -7.73 -2.60
N HIS A 88 -11.10 -7.13 -3.81
CA HIS A 88 -10.83 -5.69 -3.97
C HIS A 88 -11.85 -4.82 -3.23
N ARG A 89 -13.13 -5.23 -3.26
CA ARG A 89 -14.21 -4.52 -2.56
C ARG A 89 -13.91 -4.43 -1.07
N VAL A 90 -13.58 -5.56 -0.44
CA VAL A 90 -13.25 -5.62 0.99
C VAL A 90 -12.02 -4.76 1.31
N ALA A 91 -11.00 -4.79 0.46
CA ALA A 91 -9.81 -3.95 0.63
C ALA A 91 -10.17 -2.46 0.63
N HIS A 92 -10.93 -1.98 -0.36
CA HIS A 92 -11.34 -0.57 -0.43
C HIS A 92 -12.33 -0.17 0.68
N THR A 93 -13.19 -1.07 1.13
CA THR A 93 -14.04 -0.86 2.32
C THR A 93 -13.19 -0.65 3.57
N LEU A 94 -12.14 -1.45 3.74
CA LEU A 94 -11.21 -1.29 4.85
C LEU A 94 -10.44 0.03 4.78
N LEU A 95 -9.96 0.42 3.58
CA LEU A 95 -9.28 1.70 3.38
C LEU A 95 -10.16 2.90 3.76
N ASN A 96 -11.42 2.91 3.34
CA ASN A 96 -12.38 3.95 3.73
C ASN A 96 -12.51 4.05 5.25
N LYS A 97 -12.77 2.91 5.92
CA LYS A 97 -12.92 2.85 7.39
C LYS A 97 -11.69 3.37 8.12
N ILE A 98 -10.49 2.96 7.68
CA ILE A 98 -9.23 3.41 8.27
C ILE A 98 -9.10 4.93 8.15
N LEU A 99 -9.40 5.49 6.98
CA LEU A 99 -9.28 6.92 6.72
C LEU A 99 -10.30 7.74 7.51
N GLU A 100 -11.54 7.27 7.64
CA GLU A 100 -12.56 7.90 8.47
C GLU A 100 -12.13 7.96 9.94
N GLU A 101 -11.76 6.82 10.52
CA GLU A 101 -11.33 6.74 11.91
C GLU A 101 -10.05 7.54 12.18
N PHE A 102 -9.10 7.53 11.24
CA PHE A 102 -7.90 8.33 11.32
C PHE A 102 -8.23 9.82 11.33
N SER A 103 -9.08 10.29 10.39
CA SER A 103 -9.46 11.70 10.31
C SER A 103 -10.31 12.18 11.49
N ASN A 104 -11.07 11.29 12.13
CA ASN A 104 -11.82 11.59 13.36
C ASN A 104 -10.90 11.72 14.58
N LYS A 105 -9.75 11.03 14.59
CA LYS A 105 -8.81 11.03 15.71
C LYS A 105 -7.72 12.07 15.59
N PHE A 106 -7.24 12.35 14.37
CA PHE A 106 -6.12 13.23 14.10
C PHE A 106 -6.52 14.37 13.17
N ALA A 107 -6.43 15.60 13.67
CA ALA A 107 -6.74 16.79 12.90
C ALA A 107 -5.78 16.98 11.70
N PRO A 108 -6.22 17.66 10.62
CA PRO A 108 -5.39 17.88 9.43
C PRO A 108 -4.03 18.54 9.68
N THR A 109 -3.91 19.35 10.74
CA THR A 109 -2.65 19.99 11.16
C THR A 109 -1.56 18.99 11.53
N CYS A 110 -1.92 17.76 11.88
CA CYS A 110 -0.96 16.71 12.24
C CYS A 110 -0.47 15.90 11.02
N TRP A 111 -1.08 16.07 9.85
CA TRP A 111 -0.77 15.24 8.67
C TRP A 111 0.48 15.71 7.90
N THR A 112 0.99 16.91 8.18
CA THR A 112 2.19 17.48 7.55
C THR A 112 3.45 17.34 8.39
N GLY A 113 3.39 16.60 9.50
CA GLY A 113 4.51 16.41 10.43
C GLY A 113 5.56 15.41 9.94
N GLU A 114 6.47 15.05 10.83
CA GLU A 114 7.52 14.05 10.57
C GLU A 114 6.92 12.68 10.19
N PRO A 115 7.57 11.92 9.30
CA PRO A 115 7.14 10.58 8.95
C PRO A 115 7.00 9.67 10.18
N ASN A 116 5.97 8.84 10.22
CA ASN A 116 5.69 7.87 11.29
C ASN A 116 5.55 8.50 12.70
N SER A 117 5.22 9.80 12.76
CA SER A 117 5.01 10.51 14.04
C SER A 117 3.68 10.18 14.71
N THR A 118 2.77 9.49 14.02
CA THR A 118 1.41 9.22 14.51
C THR A 118 1.26 7.77 14.97
N VAL A 119 0.88 7.56 16.23
CA VAL A 119 0.63 6.23 16.76
C VAL A 119 -0.85 5.87 16.56
N PHE A 120 -1.11 4.93 15.66
CA PHE A 120 -2.47 4.43 15.38
C PHE A 120 -2.54 2.89 15.50
N PRO A 121 -2.59 2.35 16.74
CA PRO A 121 -2.48 0.90 16.99
C PRO A 121 -3.63 0.08 16.40
N VAL A 122 -4.73 0.74 16.05
CA VAL A 122 -5.91 0.12 15.42
C VAL A 122 -5.53 -0.51 14.07
N LEU A 123 -4.49 -0.02 13.38
CA LEU A 123 -4.03 -0.62 12.12
C LEU A 123 -3.62 -2.09 12.27
N GLU A 124 -2.89 -2.44 13.33
CA GLU A 124 -2.47 -3.83 13.58
C GLU A 124 -3.66 -4.73 13.86
N GLN A 125 -4.65 -4.20 14.60
CA GLN A 125 -5.89 -4.92 14.89
C GLN A 125 -6.70 -5.17 13.63
N TYR A 126 -6.79 -4.18 12.74
CA TYR A 126 -7.46 -4.33 11.45
C TYR A 126 -6.71 -5.27 10.52
N LEU A 127 -5.38 -5.18 10.44
CA LEU A 127 -4.59 -6.09 9.64
C LEU A 127 -4.81 -7.55 10.08
N THR A 128 -4.94 -7.80 11.39
CA THR A 128 -5.22 -9.13 11.94
C THR A 128 -6.67 -9.56 11.70
N LYS A 129 -7.64 -8.69 12.01
CA LYS A 129 -9.08 -8.99 11.92
C LYS A 129 -9.52 -9.28 10.48
N TYR A 130 -9.03 -8.49 9.52
CA TYR A 130 -9.44 -8.60 8.12
C TYR A 130 -8.56 -9.56 7.31
N GLN A 131 -7.70 -10.37 7.95
CA GLN A 131 -7.16 -11.56 7.27
C GLN A 131 -8.29 -12.49 6.80
N ASP A 132 -9.43 -12.52 7.49
CA ASP A 132 -10.67 -13.14 7.02
C ASP A 132 -11.57 -12.07 6.36
N PRO A 133 -11.75 -12.08 5.02
CA PRO A 133 -12.58 -11.10 4.32
C PRO A 133 -14.04 -11.07 4.80
N ARG A 134 -14.56 -12.16 5.37
CA ARG A 134 -15.95 -12.25 5.88
C ARG A 134 -16.18 -11.33 7.07
N GLN A 135 -15.13 -10.93 7.78
CA GLN A 135 -15.23 -9.97 8.88
C GLN A 135 -15.64 -8.56 8.41
N ALA A 136 -15.57 -8.29 7.10
CA ALA A 136 -16.05 -7.06 6.48
C ALA A 136 -17.56 -6.99 6.29
N ASP A 137 -18.30 -8.08 6.53
CA ASP A 137 -19.77 -8.07 6.44
C ASP A 137 -20.38 -7.06 7.41
N SER A 138 -19.70 -6.76 8.53
CA SER A 138 -20.07 -5.71 9.48
C SER A 138 -19.99 -4.27 8.92
N LEU A 139 -19.40 -4.09 7.72
CA LEU A 139 -19.21 -2.82 7.04
C LEU A 139 -20.20 -2.59 5.88
N THR A 140 -21.35 -3.29 5.88
CA THR A 140 -22.33 -3.31 4.77
C THR A 140 -22.73 -1.91 4.29
N LYS A 141 -22.91 -0.94 5.20
CA LYS A 141 -23.30 0.44 4.82
C LYS A 141 -22.25 1.16 3.97
N ILE A 142 -20.96 0.95 4.28
CA ILE A 142 -19.84 1.51 3.49
C ILE A 142 -19.72 0.76 2.15
N GLN A 143 -20.19 -0.49 2.12
CA GLN A 143 -20.16 -1.33 0.93
C GLN A 143 -21.10 -0.79 -0.16
N ASP A 144 -22.28 -0.30 0.22
CA ASP A 144 -23.24 0.29 -0.72
C ASP A 144 -22.68 1.55 -1.41
N GLU A 145 -21.94 2.41 -0.70
CA GLU A 145 -21.29 3.60 -1.27
C GLU A 145 -20.14 3.25 -2.25
N LEU A 146 -19.50 2.09 -2.05
CA LEU A 146 -18.40 1.64 -2.89
C LEU A 146 -18.85 1.02 -4.21
N ASP A 147 -20.10 0.54 -4.28
CA ASP A 147 -20.63 -0.09 -5.49
C ASP A 147 -20.86 0.90 -6.63
N GLU A 148 -21.05 2.18 -6.30
CA GLU A 148 -21.11 3.26 -7.29
C GLU A 148 -19.73 3.83 -7.65
N THR A 149 -18.68 3.49 -6.89
CA THR A 149 -17.35 4.05 -7.15
C THR A 149 -16.52 3.16 -8.09
N LYS A 150 -16.08 3.73 -9.22
CA LYS A 150 -15.12 3.09 -10.13
C LYS A 150 -13.74 2.93 -9.49
N ILE A 151 -13.25 1.69 -9.42
CA ILE A 151 -11.86 1.37 -9.06
C ILE A 151 -11.03 1.28 -10.34
N ILE A 152 -9.96 2.07 -10.43
CA ILE A 152 -8.99 2.05 -11.53
C ILE A 152 -8.07 0.84 -11.32
N LEU A 153 -7.83 0.06 -12.37
CA LEU A 153 -6.99 -1.14 -12.31
C LEU A 153 -5.75 -0.98 -13.19
N HIS A 154 -4.59 -1.22 -12.62
CA HIS A 154 -3.32 -1.32 -13.33
C HIS A 154 -2.71 -2.71 -13.18
N ASN A 155 -2.11 -3.23 -14.24
CA ASN A 155 -1.55 -4.59 -14.27
C ASN A 155 -0.12 -4.69 -13.72
N THR A 156 0.59 -3.56 -13.62
CA THR A 156 1.97 -3.47 -13.12
C THR A 156 2.17 -2.13 -12.42
N LEU A 157 3.11 -2.07 -11.48
CA LEU A 157 3.55 -0.83 -10.84
C LEU A 157 4.09 0.16 -11.87
N GLN A 158 4.78 -0.35 -12.90
CA GLN A 158 5.31 0.43 -14.02
C GLN A 158 4.22 1.19 -14.80
N ALA A 159 2.99 0.67 -14.87
CA ALA A 159 1.88 1.32 -15.57
C ALA A 159 1.34 2.56 -14.84
N VAL A 160 1.75 2.78 -13.59
CA VAL A 160 1.38 3.93 -12.77
C VAL A 160 2.47 5.01 -12.78
N LEU A 161 3.68 4.67 -13.22
CA LEU A 161 4.82 5.59 -13.30
C LEU A 161 4.70 6.53 -14.51
N GLU A 162 5.48 7.61 -14.47
CA GLU A 162 5.54 8.56 -15.59
C GLU A 162 6.22 7.95 -16.83
N ARG A 163 5.85 8.47 -18.01
CA ARG A 163 6.45 8.02 -19.27
C ARG A 163 7.97 8.25 -19.24
N GLY A 164 8.73 7.17 -19.37
CA GLY A 164 10.20 7.20 -19.40
C GLY A 164 10.85 6.99 -18.03
N GLU A 165 10.07 6.91 -16.96
CA GLU A 165 10.54 6.57 -15.62
C GLU A 165 10.62 5.04 -15.44
N LYS A 166 11.65 4.54 -14.76
CA LYS A 166 11.80 3.12 -14.45
C LYS A 166 11.78 2.89 -12.95
N LEU A 167 11.09 1.83 -12.53
CA LEU A 167 11.08 1.41 -11.12
C LEU A 167 12.50 1.22 -10.56
N ASP A 168 13.42 0.68 -11.36
CA ASP A 168 14.82 0.47 -10.96
C ASP A 168 15.54 1.76 -10.58
N ASP A 169 15.29 2.84 -11.32
CA ASP A 169 15.90 4.14 -11.07
C ASP A 169 15.36 4.74 -9.76
N LEU A 170 14.08 4.54 -9.48
CA LEU A 170 13.46 4.95 -8.22
C LEU A 170 14.00 4.16 -7.04
N VAL A 171 14.18 2.85 -7.17
CA VAL A 171 14.78 2.00 -6.13
C VAL A 171 16.21 2.45 -5.81
N VAL A 172 17.02 2.76 -6.82
CA VAL A 172 18.40 3.21 -6.62
C VAL A 172 18.45 4.56 -5.91
N LYS A 173 17.58 5.50 -6.31
CA LYS A 173 17.53 6.87 -5.75
C LYS A 173 16.85 6.96 -4.39
N SER A 174 16.04 5.98 -4.01
CA SER A 174 15.28 6.01 -2.76
C SER A 174 16.18 6.05 -1.53
N GLU A 175 15.97 7.02 -0.64
CA GLU A 175 16.61 7.08 0.68
C GLU A 175 15.92 6.18 1.71
N GLN A 176 14.71 5.69 1.40
CA GLN A 176 13.91 4.84 2.28
C GLN A 176 14.33 3.37 2.25
N LEU A 177 15.05 2.97 1.20
CA LEU A 177 15.55 1.61 1.04
C LEU A 177 16.98 1.52 1.53
N SER A 178 17.24 0.63 2.48
CA SER A 178 18.58 0.32 2.93
C SER A 178 19.42 -0.28 1.80
N MET A 179 20.74 -0.23 1.95
CA MET A 179 21.66 -0.85 0.99
C MET A 179 21.42 -2.37 0.88
N GLN A 180 21.03 -3.03 1.97
CA GLN A 180 20.65 -4.44 1.95
C GLN A 180 19.40 -4.66 1.09
N SER A 181 18.34 -3.86 1.27
CA SER A 181 17.10 -3.98 0.50
C SER A 181 17.30 -3.70 -0.99
N LYS A 182 18.07 -2.65 -1.33
CA LYS A 182 18.43 -2.38 -2.73
C LYS A 182 19.17 -3.56 -3.37
N THR A 183 20.07 -4.19 -2.61
CA THR A 183 20.81 -5.38 -3.08
C THR A 183 19.89 -6.59 -3.22
N PHE A 184 19.01 -6.82 -2.24
CA PHE A 184 18.00 -7.88 -2.27
C PHE A 184 17.13 -7.81 -3.53
N TYR A 185 16.61 -6.63 -3.85
CA TYR A 185 15.81 -6.42 -5.07
C TYR A 185 16.59 -6.68 -6.35
N LYS A 186 17.83 -6.17 -6.46
CA LYS A 186 18.68 -6.42 -7.63
C LYS A 186 18.97 -7.91 -7.81
N THR A 187 19.25 -8.63 -6.73
CA THR A 187 19.51 -10.07 -6.76
C THR A 187 18.24 -10.84 -7.15
N ALA A 188 17.10 -10.54 -6.53
CA ALA A 188 15.82 -11.18 -6.85
C ALA A 188 15.46 -11.03 -8.33
N ARG A 189 15.64 -9.83 -8.90
CA ARG A 189 15.42 -9.59 -10.33
C ARG A 189 16.36 -10.39 -11.23
N LYS A 190 17.64 -10.51 -10.88
CA LYS A 190 18.62 -11.31 -11.64
C LYS A 190 18.28 -12.80 -11.60
N THR A 191 17.92 -13.32 -10.43
CA THR A 191 17.55 -14.73 -10.24
C THR A 191 16.30 -15.08 -11.05
N ASN A 192 15.29 -14.21 -11.05
CA ASN A 192 14.06 -14.41 -11.83
C ASN A 192 14.23 -14.17 -13.34
N ALA A 193 15.31 -13.52 -13.77
CA ALA A 193 15.61 -13.30 -15.20
C ALA A 193 16.31 -14.49 -15.87
N CYS A 194 16.93 -15.40 -15.09
CA CYS A 194 17.77 -16.48 -15.61
C CYS A 194 17.04 -17.80 -15.93
N CYS A 195 15.70 -17.80 -15.97
CA CYS A 195 14.93 -19.00 -16.35
C CYS A 195 13.95 -18.69 -17.49
N VAL A 196 14.52 -18.39 -18.67
CA VAL A 196 13.94 -18.83 -19.94
C VAL A 196 14.65 -20.15 -20.25
N ILE A 197 14.26 -21.23 -19.57
CA ILE A 197 14.64 -22.56 -20.05
C ILE A 197 13.74 -22.80 -21.26
N LEU A 198 14.40 -22.84 -22.43
CA LEU A 198 13.87 -23.27 -23.73
C LEU A 198 12.96 -24.49 -23.63
#